data_AF-A6I9U7-F1
#
_entry.id   AF-A6I9U7-F1
#
_cell.length_a   1.000
_cell.length_b   1.000
_cell.length_c   1.000
_cell.angle_alpha   90.00
_cell.angle_beta   90.00
_cell.angle_gamma   90.00
#
_symmetry.space_group_name_H-M   'P 1'
#
loop_
_entity.id
_entity.type
_entity.pdbx_description
1 polymer ?
#
loop_
_entity_poly.entity_id
_entity_poly.type
_entity_poly.pdbx_seq_one_letter_code
_entity_poly.pdbx_strand_id
1 'polypeptide(L)'
;MADSAQVPALVYLVTGGCGFLGEHIVRMLLEWEPRLRELRVFDLHLSSWLEELKTGPVQVTAIQGDVTQAHEVAAAMAGSHVVIHTAGLVDVFGKASPETIHKVNVQGTQNVIDACVQTGTRLLVYTSSMEVVGPNVKGHPFYRGNEDTPYEAIHRHPYPCSKALAEQLVLEANGRKVNGGLPLVTCALRPTGIYGEGHQVMRDFYHQGLRFGGRLFRAIPASVEHGRVYVGKDRERQGEGRARGLALKAAEARVYAWPHEGRQTVTQADGGHVGIFCMSCKGKSIHSSREGRHKNMS
;
A
#
# COMPACT_ATOMS: atom_id res chain seq x y z
N MET A 1 -35.04 -17.89 10.47
CA MET A 1 -34.42 -16.56 10.41
C MET A 1 -32.95 -16.78 10.77
N ALA A 2 -32.08 -16.78 9.78
CA ALA A 2 -30.66 -17.01 10.00
C ALA A 2 -30.07 -15.76 10.66
N ASP A 3 -29.42 -15.97 11.80
CA ASP A 3 -28.66 -15.00 12.57
C ASP A 3 -27.61 -14.35 11.64
N SER A 4 -27.89 -13.12 11.19
CA SER A 4 -26.93 -12.34 10.42
C SER A 4 -25.85 -11.90 11.39
N ALA A 5 -24.81 -12.72 11.57
CA ALA A 5 -23.64 -12.39 12.34
C ALA A 5 -23.18 -10.99 11.95
N GLN A 6 -23.36 -10.04 12.88
CA GLN A 6 -23.17 -8.62 12.65
C GLN A 6 -21.72 -8.41 12.22
N VAL A 7 -21.50 -8.06 10.96
CA VAL A 7 -20.16 -7.94 10.41
C VAL A 7 -19.45 -6.81 11.19
N PRO A 8 -18.26 -7.05 11.79
CA PRO A 8 -17.67 -6.10 12.71
C PRO A 8 -17.35 -4.79 12.00
N ALA A 9 -17.88 -3.69 12.56
CA ALA A 9 -17.64 -2.34 12.10
C ALA A 9 -16.15 -1.96 12.28
N LEU A 10 -15.52 -1.47 11.22
CA LEU A 10 -14.10 -1.16 11.18
C LEU A 10 -13.83 0.34 11.20
N VAL A 11 -12.69 0.68 11.79
CA VAL A 11 -12.14 2.04 11.85
C VAL A 11 -10.80 2.02 11.13
N TYR A 12 -10.67 2.82 10.07
CA TYR A 12 -9.47 2.92 9.27
C TYR A 12 -8.76 4.24 9.53
N LEU A 13 -7.43 4.22 9.57
CA LEU A 13 -6.57 5.39 9.51
C LEU A 13 -5.78 5.35 8.21
N VAL A 14 -5.87 6.40 7.40
CA VAL A 14 -5.01 6.62 6.23
C VAL A 14 -4.07 7.77 6.54
N THR A 15 -2.78 7.48 6.66
CA THR A 15 -1.76 8.54 6.76
C THR A 15 -1.30 8.94 5.36
N GLY A 16 -1.08 10.23 5.12
CA GLY A 16 -0.83 10.75 3.77
C GLY A 16 -2.11 10.78 2.91
N GLY A 17 -3.27 10.77 3.57
CA GLY A 17 -4.57 10.63 2.91
C GLY A 17 -5.00 11.83 2.08
N CYS A 18 -4.32 12.98 2.19
CA CYS A 18 -4.48 14.13 1.29
C CYS A 18 -3.47 14.13 0.13
N GLY A 19 -2.49 13.22 0.14
CA GLY A 19 -1.59 12.99 -0.98
C GLY A 19 -2.28 12.28 -2.15
N PHE A 20 -1.60 12.23 -3.30
CA PHE A 20 -2.13 11.68 -4.55
C PHE A 20 -2.72 10.26 -4.36
N LEU A 21 -1.92 9.28 -3.92
CA LEU A 21 -2.42 7.91 -3.71
C LEU A 21 -3.45 7.84 -2.57
N GLY A 22 -3.20 8.59 -1.49
CA GLY A 22 -4.04 8.60 -0.29
C GLY A 22 -5.47 9.03 -0.58
N GLU A 23 -5.67 10.08 -1.38
CA GLU A 23 -7.01 10.56 -1.75
C GLU A 23 -7.81 9.46 -2.48
N HIS A 24 -7.18 8.80 -3.46
CA HIS A 24 -7.83 7.72 -4.20
C HIS A 24 -8.19 6.54 -3.28
N ILE A 25 -7.33 6.18 -2.34
CA ILE A 25 -7.61 5.15 -1.32
C ILE A 25 -8.77 5.56 -0.42
N VAL A 26 -8.80 6.81 0.06
CA VAL A 26 -9.89 7.33 0.90
C VAL A 26 -11.23 7.21 0.17
N ARG A 27 -11.31 7.66 -1.08
CA ARG A 27 -12.53 7.57 -1.88
C ARG A 27 -12.94 6.12 -2.16
N MET A 28 -11.96 5.23 -2.41
CA MET A 28 -12.21 3.81 -2.62
C MET A 28 -12.77 3.13 -1.37
N LEU A 29 -12.20 3.40 -0.19
CA LEU A 29 -12.65 2.82 1.07
C LEU A 29 -14.10 3.18 1.37
N LEU A 30 -14.48 4.45 1.15
CA LEU A 30 -15.86 4.93 1.34
C LEU A 30 -16.86 4.26 0.41
N GLU A 31 -16.43 3.87 -0.78
CA GLU A 31 -17.32 3.22 -1.76
C GLU A 31 -17.44 1.71 -1.51
N TRP A 32 -16.37 1.05 -1.05
CA TRP A 32 -16.22 -0.40 -1.23
C TRP A 32 -15.97 -1.23 0.01
N GLU A 33 -15.63 -0.62 1.15
CA GLU A 33 -15.50 -1.37 2.39
C GLU A 33 -16.84 -1.28 3.14
N PRO A 34 -17.75 -2.26 2.97
CA PRO A 34 -19.09 -2.19 3.56
C PRO A 34 -19.07 -2.22 5.10
N ARG A 35 -17.93 -2.58 5.71
CA ARG A 35 -17.75 -2.58 7.17
C ARG A 35 -17.20 -1.27 7.69
N LEU A 36 -16.83 -0.32 6.83
CA LEU A 36 -16.23 0.94 7.23
C LEU A 36 -17.25 1.77 8.00
N ARG A 37 -16.96 2.04 9.27
CA ARG A 37 -17.77 2.90 10.14
C ARG A 37 -17.15 4.29 10.30
N GLU A 38 -15.84 4.32 10.46
CA GLU A 38 -15.08 5.55 10.62
C GLU A 38 -13.83 5.50 9.74
N LEU A 39 -13.57 6.58 9.03
CA LEU A 39 -12.38 6.79 8.23
C LEU A 39 -11.65 8.04 8.73
N ARG A 40 -10.43 7.85 9.22
CA ARG A 40 -9.56 8.93 9.66
C ARG A 40 -8.53 9.22 8.58
N VAL A 41 -8.42 10.49 8.21
CA VAL A 41 -7.42 10.99 7.26
C VAL A 41 -6.41 11.81 8.03
N PHE A 42 -5.19 11.30 8.14
CA PHE A 42 -4.08 11.97 8.81
C PHE A 42 -3.08 12.49 7.79
N ASP A 43 -2.85 13.79 7.78
CA ASP A 43 -1.93 14.41 6.82
C ASP A 43 -1.29 15.68 7.38
N LEU A 44 -0.08 16.00 6.89
CA LEU A 44 0.62 17.23 7.23
C LEU A 44 -0.14 18.45 6.71
N HIS A 45 -0.78 18.30 5.54
CA HIS A 45 -1.55 19.34 4.88
C HIS A 45 -2.94 18.82 4.53
N LEU A 46 -3.95 19.30 5.27
CA LEU A 46 -5.34 18.95 4.98
C LEU A 46 -5.82 19.60 3.68
N SER A 47 -6.56 18.84 2.90
CA SER A 47 -7.20 19.32 1.67
C SER A 47 -8.68 19.62 1.90
N SER A 48 -9.19 20.66 1.23
CA SER A 48 -10.58 21.11 1.34
C SER A 48 -11.60 20.08 0.84
N TRP A 49 -11.21 19.17 -0.06
CA TRP A 49 -12.11 18.12 -0.58
C TRP A 49 -12.59 17.14 0.51
N LEU A 50 -11.93 17.10 1.67
CA LEU A 50 -12.38 16.27 2.80
C LEU A 50 -13.71 16.76 3.38
N GLU A 51 -14.03 18.05 3.27
CA GLU A 51 -15.31 18.59 3.74
C GLU A 51 -16.50 17.99 2.99
N GLU A 52 -16.32 17.69 1.70
CA GLU A 52 -17.33 17.06 0.85
C GLU A 52 -17.67 15.63 1.30
N LEU A 53 -16.80 14.99 2.08
CA LEU A 53 -16.96 13.60 2.51
C LEU A 53 -17.65 13.45 3.87
N LYS A 54 -17.81 14.54 4.63
CA LYS A 54 -18.36 14.49 6.00
C LYS A 54 -19.87 14.26 6.05
N THR A 55 -20.57 14.37 4.92
CA THR A 55 -22.03 14.21 4.84
C THR A 55 -22.47 12.78 4.53
N GLY A 56 -21.53 11.85 4.36
CA GLY A 56 -21.81 10.45 4.06
C GLY A 56 -22.25 9.62 5.27
N PRO A 57 -22.65 8.35 5.05
CA PRO A 57 -23.02 7.42 6.13
C PRO A 57 -21.83 6.97 6.98
N VAL A 58 -20.60 7.13 6.48
CA VAL A 58 -19.35 6.84 7.18
C VAL A 58 -18.86 8.11 7.87
N GLN A 59 -18.45 8.01 9.14
CA GLN A 59 -17.84 9.14 9.84
C GLN A 59 -16.44 9.40 9.28
N VAL A 60 -16.24 10.52 8.60
CA VAL A 60 -14.92 10.93 8.08
C VAL A 60 -14.31 12.01 8.97
N THR A 61 -13.14 11.70 9.54
CA THR A 61 -12.41 12.60 10.45
C THR A 61 -11.10 13.04 9.81
N ALA A 62 -10.96 14.33 9.53
CA ALA A 62 -9.70 14.92 9.07
C ALA A 62 -8.84 15.30 10.29
N ILE A 63 -7.57 14.86 10.30
CA ILE A 63 -6.62 15.08 11.38
C ILE A 63 -5.36 15.67 10.79
N GLN A 64 -5.07 16.93 11.10
CA GLN A 64 -3.80 17.52 10.71
C GLN A 64 -2.70 17.05 11.66
N GLY A 65 -1.60 16.56 11.12
CA GLY A 65 -0.44 16.21 11.92
C GLY A 65 0.74 15.69 11.10
N ASP A 66 1.89 15.58 11.74
CA ASP A 66 3.14 15.15 11.12
C ASP A 66 3.50 13.72 11.55
N VAL A 67 3.75 12.85 10.58
CA VAL A 67 4.18 11.45 10.85
C VAL A 67 5.51 11.38 11.60
N THR A 68 6.32 12.43 11.54
CA THR A 68 7.58 12.52 12.29
C THR A 68 7.36 12.79 13.79
N GLN A 69 6.15 13.16 14.19
CA GLN A 69 5.76 13.45 15.56
C GLN A 69 5.00 12.26 16.17
N ALA A 70 5.71 11.40 16.89
CA ALA A 70 5.17 10.12 17.40
C ALA A 70 3.86 10.25 18.20
N HIS A 71 3.72 11.30 19.02
CA HIS A 71 2.53 11.52 19.83
C HIS A 71 1.29 11.86 18.98
N GLU A 72 1.44 12.56 17.86
CA GLU A 72 0.35 12.90 16.93
C GLU A 72 -0.12 11.65 16.20
N VAL A 73 0.83 10.80 15.77
CA VAL A 73 0.54 9.51 15.13
C VAL A 73 -0.23 8.59 16.08
N ALA A 74 0.22 8.46 17.32
CA ALA A 74 -0.44 7.63 18.33
C ALA A 74 -1.86 8.14 18.64
N ALA A 75 -2.04 9.47 18.76
CA ALA A 75 -3.35 10.08 19.00
C ALA A 75 -4.33 9.82 17.83
N ALA A 76 -3.88 9.98 16.58
CA ALA A 76 -4.71 9.72 15.40
C ALA A 76 -5.11 8.23 15.28
N MET A 77 -4.22 7.33 15.71
CA MET A 77 -4.38 5.88 15.57
C MET A 77 -5.20 5.22 16.69
N ALA A 78 -5.35 5.87 17.85
CA ALA A 78 -6.03 5.30 19.01
C ALA A 78 -7.45 4.78 18.67
N GLY A 79 -7.69 3.48 18.86
CA GLY A 79 -8.98 2.84 18.53
C GLY A 79 -9.21 2.51 17.04
N SER A 80 -8.20 2.71 16.18
CA SER A 80 -8.25 2.24 14.80
C SER A 80 -7.94 0.74 14.71
N HIS A 81 -8.56 0.08 13.73
CA HIS A 81 -8.39 -1.36 13.48
C HIS A 81 -7.35 -1.61 12.38
N VAL A 82 -7.32 -0.72 11.39
CA VAL A 82 -6.48 -0.82 10.19
C VAL A 82 -5.80 0.51 9.92
N VAL A 83 -4.51 0.45 9.62
CA VAL A 83 -3.72 1.61 9.17
C VAL A 83 -3.25 1.34 7.75
N ILE A 84 -3.51 2.29 6.87
CA ILE A 84 -2.91 2.36 5.53
C ILE A 84 -1.92 3.51 5.54
N HIS A 85 -0.63 3.17 5.56
CA HIS A 85 0.46 4.13 5.60
C HIS A 85 0.90 4.49 4.18
N THR A 86 0.44 5.66 3.71
CA THR A 86 0.83 6.23 2.41
C THR A 86 1.69 7.49 2.54
N ALA A 87 1.73 8.08 3.73
CA ALA A 87 2.60 9.21 4.03
C ALA A 87 4.06 8.83 3.73
N GLY A 88 4.70 9.63 2.89
CA GLY A 88 6.08 9.46 2.49
C GLY A 88 6.49 10.62 1.59
N LEU A 89 7.74 11.03 1.72
CA LEU A 89 8.34 12.05 0.88
C LEU A 89 8.97 11.37 -0.33
N VAL A 90 8.31 11.51 -1.47
CA VAL A 90 8.81 11.08 -2.78
C VAL A 90 9.57 12.25 -3.39
N ASP A 91 10.86 12.07 -3.63
CA ASP A 91 11.69 13.09 -4.27
C ASP A 91 12.46 12.53 -5.46
N VAL A 92 11.99 12.89 -6.65
CA VAL A 92 12.59 12.55 -7.93
C VAL A 92 13.47 13.67 -8.49
N PHE A 93 13.45 14.85 -7.87
CA PHE A 93 14.15 16.05 -8.38
C PHE A 93 15.30 16.49 -7.47
N GLY A 94 15.57 15.78 -6.37
CA GLY A 94 16.62 16.12 -5.41
C GLY A 94 16.33 17.44 -4.66
N LYS A 95 15.06 17.75 -4.45
CA LYS A 95 14.62 18.97 -3.74
C LYS A 95 14.71 18.83 -2.22
N ALA A 96 14.65 17.61 -1.69
CA ALA A 96 14.68 17.34 -0.26
C ALA A 96 16.05 16.78 0.16
N SER A 97 16.49 17.16 1.36
CA SER A 97 17.73 16.62 1.92
C SER A 97 17.58 15.13 2.26
N PRO A 98 18.66 14.33 2.19
CA PRO A 98 18.63 12.93 2.61
C PRO A 98 18.11 12.75 4.04
N GLU A 99 18.45 13.66 4.95
CA GLU A 99 18.01 13.64 6.35
C GLU A 99 16.49 13.86 6.46
N THR A 100 15.94 14.76 5.66
CA THR A 100 14.51 15.03 5.61
C THR A 100 13.75 13.82 5.08
N ILE A 101 14.24 13.21 3.99
CA ILE A 101 13.68 11.98 3.42
C ILE A 101 13.72 10.85 4.45
N HIS A 102 14.85 10.68 5.15
CA HIS A 102 15.00 9.67 6.18
C HIS A 102 14.05 9.90 7.37
N LYS A 103 13.95 11.14 7.85
CA LYS A 103 13.06 11.50 8.95
C LYS A 103 11.60 11.18 8.63
N VAL A 104 11.13 11.52 7.43
CA VAL A 104 9.74 11.25 7.03
C VAL A 104 9.53 9.76 6.74
N ASN A 105 10.35 9.17 5.87
CA ASN A 105 10.07 7.82 5.36
C ASN A 105 10.47 6.72 6.34
N VAL A 106 11.57 6.89 7.09
CA VAL A 106 12.06 5.85 8.01
C VAL A 106 11.55 6.11 9.42
N GLN A 107 11.88 7.26 10.01
CA GLN A 107 11.43 7.56 11.38
C GLN A 107 9.91 7.71 11.47
N GLY A 108 9.26 8.31 10.46
CA GLY A 108 7.80 8.36 10.39
C GLY A 108 7.15 6.97 10.31
N THR A 109 7.72 6.05 9.52
CA THR A 109 7.25 4.65 9.48
C THR A 109 7.46 3.96 10.82
N GLN A 110 8.60 4.17 11.49
CA GLN A 110 8.86 3.63 12.82
C GLN A 110 7.82 4.13 13.84
N ASN A 111 7.48 5.43 13.82
CA ASN A 111 6.45 6.00 14.67
C ASN A 111 5.07 5.34 14.42
N VAL A 112 4.73 5.04 13.17
CA VAL A 112 3.49 4.32 12.81
C VAL A 112 3.49 2.91 13.36
N ILE A 113 4.60 2.18 13.27
CA ILE A 113 4.75 0.83 13.84
C ILE A 113 4.58 0.87 15.37
N ASP A 114 5.26 1.80 16.03
CA ASP A 114 5.22 1.94 17.49
C ASP A 114 3.83 2.34 17.96
N ALA A 115 3.16 3.23 17.24
CA ALA A 115 1.77 3.58 17.47
C ALA A 115 0.85 2.35 17.35
N CYS A 116 1.01 1.51 16.32
CA CYS A 116 0.21 0.28 16.19
C CYS A 116 0.35 -0.62 17.43
N VAL A 117 1.60 -0.79 17.90
CA VAL A 117 1.90 -1.58 19.10
C VAL A 117 1.26 -0.94 20.34
N GLN A 118 1.39 0.37 20.52
CA GLN A 118 0.89 1.09 21.69
C GLN A 118 -0.65 1.11 21.75
N THR A 119 -1.32 1.35 20.63
CA THR A 119 -2.78 1.55 20.57
C THR A 119 -3.56 0.25 20.45
N GLY A 120 -2.89 -0.86 20.16
CA GLY A 120 -3.55 -2.15 19.89
C GLY A 120 -4.05 -2.30 18.46
N THR A 121 -3.65 -1.40 17.55
CA THR A 121 -4.02 -1.50 16.13
C THR A 121 -3.28 -2.65 15.45
N ARG A 122 -4.05 -3.56 14.85
CA ARG A 122 -3.54 -4.88 14.46
C ARG A 122 -3.09 -5.00 13.02
N LEU A 123 -3.58 -4.16 12.12
CA LEU A 123 -3.39 -4.33 10.69
C LEU A 123 -2.69 -3.09 10.13
N LEU A 124 -1.48 -3.28 9.60
CA LEU A 124 -0.68 -2.22 8.98
C LEU A 124 -0.39 -2.56 7.52
N VAL A 125 -0.91 -1.75 6.61
CA VAL A 125 -0.55 -1.77 5.19
C VAL A 125 0.40 -0.61 4.93
N TYR A 126 1.62 -0.91 4.52
CA TYR A 126 2.63 0.06 4.15
C TYR A 126 2.73 0.16 2.64
N THR A 127 2.70 1.38 2.12
CA THR A 127 2.97 1.64 0.71
C THR A 127 4.46 1.78 0.52
N SER A 128 5.13 0.72 0.09
CA SER A 128 6.54 0.71 -0.30
C SER A 128 6.72 1.19 -1.75
N SER A 129 7.74 0.71 -2.46
CA SER A 129 8.02 1.06 -3.85
C SER A 129 8.76 -0.07 -4.56
N MET A 130 8.55 -0.19 -5.88
CA MET A 130 9.39 -1.03 -6.73
C MET A 130 10.88 -0.64 -6.66
N GLU A 131 11.21 0.60 -6.30
CA GLU A 131 12.61 1.03 -6.15
C GLU A 131 13.34 0.36 -4.97
N VAL A 132 12.62 -0.34 -4.08
CA VAL A 132 13.22 -1.17 -3.03
C VAL A 132 13.88 -2.44 -3.59
N VAL A 133 13.44 -2.90 -4.75
CA VAL A 133 14.00 -4.09 -5.40
C VAL A 133 14.83 -3.71 -6.62
N GLY A 134 15.49 -2.55 -6.63
CA GLY A 134 16.42 -2.23 -7.72
C GLY A 134 17.14 -0.89 -7.60
N PRO A 135 18.09 -0.63 -8.53
CA PRO A 135 18.65 -1.56 -9.51
C PRO A 135 19.52 -2.65 -8.86
N ASN A 136 19.67 -3.82 -9.49
CA ASN A 136 20.59 -4.83 -8.97
C ASN A 136 22.06 -4.52 -9.24
N VAL A 137 22.93 -5.16 -8.46
CA VAL A 137 24.39 -4.99 -8.52
C VAL A 137 25.01 -5.37 -9.87
N LYS A 138 24.33 -6.21 -10.65
CA LYS A 138 24.76 -6.72 -11.96
C LYS A 138 24.18 -5.91 -13.13
N GLY A 139 23.34 -4.90 -12.85
CA GLY A 139 22.64 -4.12 -13.87
C GLY A 139 21.61 -4.90 -14.70
N HIS A 140 21.21 -6.10 -14.26
CA HIS A 140 20.25 -6.90 -15.03
C HIS A 140 18.83 -6.32 -14.94
N PRO A 141 18.03 -6.37 -16.02
CA PRO A 141 16.61 -6.03 -15.95
C PRO A 141 15.85 -6.93 -14.97
N PHE A 142 14.81 -6.39 -14.32
CA PHE A 142 13.88 -7.16 -13.49
C PHE A 142 12.67 -7.55 -14.33
N TYR A 143 12.50 -8.85 -14.60
CA TYR A 143 11.36 -9.35 -15.36
C TYR A 143 10.47 -10.22 -14.48
N ARG A 144 9.18 -9.88 -14.41
CA ARG A 144 8.12 -10.79 -13.95
C ARG A 144 8.37 -11.41 -12.56
N GLY A 145 9.07 -10.70 -11.69
CA GLY A 145 9.29 -11.16 -10.32
C GLY A 145 8.08 -10.91 -9.43
N ASN A 146 8.09 -11.60 -8.30
CA ASN A 146 7.12 -11.52 -7.21
C ASN A 146 7.85 -11.27 -5.88
N GLU A 147 7.12 -11.30 -4.77
CA GLU A 147 7.64 -11.05 -3.42
C GLU A 147 8.71 -12.06 -2.98
N ASP A 148 8.70 -13.26 -3.56
CA ASP A 148 9.65 -14.34 -3.28
C ASP A 148 10.91 -14.27 -4.16
N THR A 149 10.97 -13.35 -5.13
CA THR A 149 12.09 -13.26 -6.08
C THR A 149 13.31 -12.66 -5.38
N PRO A 150 14.40 -13.43 -5.18
CA PRO A 150 15.62 -12.89 -4.57
C PRO A 150 16.23 -11.85 -5.51
N TYR A 151 16.56 -10.68 -4.98
CA TYR A 151 17.12 -9.62 -5.77
C TYR A 151 18.10 -8.78 -4.95
N GLU A 152 19.38 -8.82 -5.34
CA GLU A 152 20.44 -8.02 -4.71
C GLU A 152 20.36 -6.58 -5.21
N ALA A 153 19.72 -5.69 -4.45
CA ALA A 153 19.61 -4.28 -4.80
C ALA A 153 20.71 -3.43 -4.14
N ILE A 154 21.18 -2.39 -4.85
CA ILE A 154 21.98 -1.30 -4.26
C ILE A 154 21.22 0.01 -4.45
N HIS A 155 20.92 0.68 -3.35
CA HIS A 155 20.27 1.98 -3.36
C HIS A 155 21.32 3.09 -3.25
N ARG A 156 21.48 3.87 -4.31
CA ARG A 156 22.39 5.04 -4.33
C ARG A 156 21.69 6.36 -4.04
N HIS A 157 20.37 6.39 -4.25
CA HIS A 157 19.57 7.58 -4.03
C HIS A 157 18.88 7.54 -2.65
N PRO A 158 18.69 8.70 -1.99
CA PRO A 158 18.08 8.75 -0.66
C PRO A 158 16.68 8.15 -0.58
N TYR A 159 15.84 8.40 -1.60
CA TYR A 159 14.46 7.90 -1.62
C TYR A 159 14.38 6.36 -1.62
N PRO A 160 14.98 5.63 -2.59
CA PRO A 160 14.99 4.16 -2.59
C PRO A 160 15.56 3.57 -1.30
N CYS A 161 16.67 4.13 -0.81
CA CYS A 161 17.29 3.70 0.43
C CYS A 161 16.33 3.83 1.62
N SER A 162 15.64 4.97 1.73
CA SER A 162 14.66 5.19 2.79
C SER A 162 13.46 4.26 2.70
N LYS A 163 12.95 3.95 1.49
CA LYS A 163 11.83 3.02 1.31
C LYS A 163 12.23 1.59 1.67
N ALA A 164 13.45 1.18 1.34
CA ALA A 164 13.98 -0.14 1.67
C ALA A 164 14.13 -0.33 3.19
N LEU A 165 14.73 0.66 3.88
CA LEU A 165 14.85 0.65 5.34
C LEU A 165 13.48 0.62 6.02
N ALA A 166 12.55 1.46 5.58
CA ALA A 166 11.19 1.50 6.13
C ALA A 166 10.42 0.19 5.88
N GLU A 167 10.56 -0.42 4.70
CA GLU A 167 9.95 -1.72 4.41
C GLU A 167 10.51 -2.81 5.31
N GLN A 168 11.84 -2.84 5.53
CA GLN A 168 12.47 -3.78 6.45
C GLN A 168 11.88 -3.65 7.87
N LEU A 169 11.77 -2.42 8.39
CA LEU A 169 11.15 -2.17 9.70
C LEU A 169 9.71 -2.72 9.78
N VAL A 170 8.91 -2.51 8.74
CA VAL A 170 7.53 -3.01 8.66
C VAL A 170 7.50 -4.54 8.67
N LEU A 171 8.33 -5.19 7.85
CA LEU A 171 8.38 -6.66 7.79
C LEU A 171 8.86 -7.27 9.11
N GLU A 172 9.85 -6.66 9.77
CA GLU A 172 10.34 -7.07 11.09
C GLU A 172 9.33 -6.81 12.21
N ALA A 173 8.38 -5.89 12.01
CA ALA A 173 7.31 -5.61 12.96
C ALA A 173 6.19 -6.66 12.95
N ASN A 174 6.11 -7.47 11.88
CA ASN A 174 5.12 -8.53 11.77
C ASN A 174 5.21 -9.51 12.94
N GLY A 175 4.08 -9.80 13.57
CA GLY A 175 3.99 -10.71 14.72
C GLY A 175 4.36 -10.09 16.07
N ARG A 176 4.82 -8.82 16.13
CA ARG A 176 4.98 -8.11 17.42
C ARG A 176 3.63 -8.06 18.14
N LYS A 177 3.64 -8.24 19.47
CA LYS A 177 2.43 -8.16 20.28
C LYS A 177 2.01 -6.70 20.42
N VAL A 178 0.80 -6.38 19.97
CA VAL A 178 0.20 -5.06 20.22
C VAL A 178 -0.47 -5.05 21.59
N ASN A 179 -0.80 -3.86 22.10
CA ASN A 179 -1.61 -3.70 23.30
C ASN A 179 -2.94 -4.47 23.13
N GLY A 180 -3.32 -5.25 24.14
CA GLY A 180 -4.38 -6.28 24.02
C GLY A 180 -3.89 -7.67 23.60
N GLY A 181 -2.59 -7.85 23.36
CA GLY A 181 -1.91 -9.15 23.28
C GLY A 181 -1.96 -9.89 21.94
N LEU A 182 -2.70 -9.36 20.96
CA LEU A 182 -2.78 -9.93 19.62
C LEU A 182 -1.55 -9.57 18.78
N PRO A 183 -1.20 -10.36 17.75
CA PRO A 183 -0.08 -10.02 16.87
C PRO A 183 -0.47 -8.87 15.91
N LEU A 184 0.48 -7.96 15.68
CA LEU A 184 0.51 -7.04 14.55
C LEU A 184 0.67 -7.85 13.27
N VAL A 185 -0.15 -7.57 12.27
CA VAL A 185 -0.07 -8.16 10.93
C VAL A 185 0.26 -7.04 9.95
N THR A 186 1.34 -7.22 9.20
CA THR A 186 1.85 -6.20 8.29
C THR A 186 1.80 -6.65 6.84
N CYS A 187 1.63 -5.70 5.92
CA CYS A 187 1.75 -5.91 4.48
C CYS A 187 2.51 -4.74 3.85
N ALA A 188 3.51 -5.02 3.03
CA ALA A 188 4.23 -4.01 2.25
C ALA A 188 3.85 -4.15 0.77
N LEU A 189 3.29 -3.09 0.19
CA LEU A 189 2.92 -3.04 -1.22
C LEU A 189 4.03 -2.33 -2.00
N ARG A 190 4.55 -2.94 -3.06
CA ARG A 190 5.60 -2.36 -3.93
C ARG A 190 5.02 -1.92 -5.28
N PRO A 191 4.25 -0.82 -5.34
CA PRO A 191 3.76 -0.32 -6.61
C PRO A 191 4.92 0.11 -7.52
N THR A 192 4.76 -0.14 -8.82
CA THR A 192 5.58 0.50 -9.87
C THR A 192 5.08 1.94 -10.08
N GLY A 193 5.53 2.63 -11.14
CA GLY A 193 5.19 4.04 -11.36
C GLY A 193 3.67 4.26 -11.39
N ILE A 194 3.15 4.91 -10.35
CA ILE A 194 1.71 5.17 -10.20
C ILE A 194 1.33 6.38 -11.08
N TYR A 195 0.18 6.33 -11.75
CA TYR A 195 -0.38 7.46 -12.46
C TYR A 195 -1.90 7.48 -12.35
N GLY A 196 -2.50 8.65 -12.57
CA GLY A 196 -3.94 8.84 -12.41
C GLY A 196 -4.30 10.32 -12.31
N GLU A 197 -5.58 10.59 -12.12
CA GLU A 197 -6.10 11.94 -11.99
C GLU A 197 -5.53 12.62 -10.74
N GLY A 198 -5.11 13.89 -10.86
CA GLY A 198 -4.51 14.63 -9.75
C GLY A 198 -3.01 14.36 -9.52
N HIS A 199 -2.36 13.52 -10.34
CA HIS A 199 -0.93 13.23 -10.16
C HIS A 199 -0.05 14.48 -10.41
N GLN A 200 0.54 15.01 -9.34
CA GLN A 200 1.32 16.25 -9.38
C GLN A 200 2.58 16.17 -10.26
N VAL A 201 3.39 15.11 -10.13
CA VAL A 201 4.61 14.95 -10.95
C VAL A 201 4.29 14.85 -12.45
N MET A 202 3.24 14.10 -12.83
CA MET A 202 2.80 14.05 -14.22
C MET A 202 2.36 15.44 -14.71
N ARG A 203 1.61 16.19 -13.90
CA ARG A 203 1.25 17.58 -14.20
C ARG A 203 2.48 18.47 -14.41
N ASP A 204 3.50 18.33 -13.56
CA ASP A 204 4.75 19.08 -13.68
C ASP A 204 5.49 18.74 -14.98
N PHE A 205 5.55 17.45 -15.36
CA PHE A 205 6.09 17.04 -16.66
C PHE A 205 5.29 17.67 -17.82
N TYR A 206 3.96 17.65 -17.78
CA TYR A 206 3.15 18.30 -18.82
C TYR A 206 3.44 19.81 -18.92
N HIS A 207 3.51 20.53 -17.80
CA HIS A 207 3.87 21.95 -17.80
C HIS A 207 5.29 22.19 -18.32
N GLN A 208 6.23 21.31 -17.99
CA GLN A 208 7.58 21.35 -18.53
C GLN A 208 7.55 21.21 -20.05
N GLY A 209 6.80 20.24 -20.59
CA GLY A 209 6.63 20.03 -22.02
C GLY A 209 6.08 21.27 -22.74
N LEU A 210 5.04 21.90 -22.17
CA LEU A 210 4.48 23.14 -22.71
C LEU A 210 5.52 24.27 -22.74
N ARG A 211 6.31 24.43 -21.67
CA ARG A 211 7.37 25.45 -21.58
C ARG A 211 8.48 25.23 -22.61
N PHE A 212 8.76 23.98 -22.98
CA PHE A 212 9.79 23.63 -23.97
C PHE A 212 9.22 23.38 -25.37
N GLY A 213 8.07 23.97 -25.71
CA GLY A 213 7.49 23.89 -27.06
C GLY A 213 7.09 22.47 -27.47
N GLY A 214 6.53 21.71 -26.53
CA GLY A 214 6.08 20.32 -26.73
C GLY A 214 7.17 19.26 -26.52
N ARG A 215 8.35 19.64 -26.02
CA ARG A 215 9.48 18.72 -25.81
C ARG A 215 9.61 18.32 -24.35
N LEU A 216 9.71 17.01 -24.08
CA LEU A 216 10.01 16.47 -22.75
C LEU A 216 11.43 15.92 -22.72
N PHE A 217 12.13 16.17 -21.62
CA PHE A 217 13.45 15.57 -21.39
C PHE A 217 13.27 14.09 -21.05
N ARG A 218 13.88 13.24 -21.87
CA ARG A 218 13.95 11.81 -21.59
C ARG A 218 15.04 11.57 -20.54
N ALA A 219 14.62 11.24 -19.32
CA ALA A 219 15.53 10.95 -18.21
C ALA A 219 16.05 9.50 -18.18
N ILE A 220 15.43 8.60 -18.96
CA ILE A 220 15.75 7.16 -18.99
C ILE A 220 16.06 6.68 -20.42
N PRO A 221 17.02 5.76 -20.63
CA PRO A 221 17.35 5.26 -21.96
C PRO A 221 16.14 4.67 -22.69
N ALA A 222 16.14 4.71 -24.03
CA ALA A 222 15.01 4.27 -24.85
C ALA A 222 14.70 2.77 -24.74
N SER A 223 15.68 1.96 -24.34
CA SER A 223 15.55 0.52 -24.13
C SER A 223 14.90 0.14 -22.80
N VAL A 224 14.62 1.10 -21.91
CA VAL A 224 14.08 0.80 -20.58
C VAL A 224 12.55 0.76 -20.61
N GLU A 225 12.00 -0.40 -20.28
CA GLU A 225 10.57 -0.59 -20.05
C GLU A 225 10.23 -0.35 -18.57
N HIS A 226 9.12 0.34 -18.31
CA HIS A 226 8.60 0.55 -16.97
C HIS A 226 7.14 0.15 -16.90
N GLY A 227 6.82 -0.82 -16.05
CA GLY A 227 5.44 -1.07 -15.64
C GLY A 227 4.88 0.16 -14.93
N ARG A 228 3.61 0.48 -15.19
CA ARG A 228 2.88 1.55 -14.50
C ARG A 228 1.56 1.06 -13.95
N VAL A 229 1.18 1.60 -12.80
CA VAL A 229 -0.07 1.27 -12.09
C VAL A 229 -1.01 2.45 -12.21
N TYR A 230 -2.21 2.23 -12.73
CA TYR A 230 -3.25 3.26 -12.74
C TYR A 230 -3.98 3.28 -11.40
N VAL A 231 -4.24 4.47 -10.89
CA VAL A 231 -5.06 4.71 -9.70
C VAL A 231 -6.10 5.76 -10.07
N GLY A 232 -7.35 5.30 -10.23
CA GLY A 232 -8.46 6.14 -10.67
C GLY A 232 -9.67 5.30 -11.09
N LYS A 233 -10.79 5.96 -11.42
CA LYS A 233 -12.05 5.27 -11.76
C LYS A 233 -12.03 4.86 -13.22
N ASP A 234 -11.98 3.56 -13.49
CA ASP A 234 -12.14 2.99 -14.82
C ASP A 234 -13.63 3.11 -15.24
N ARG A 235 -13.99 4.21 -15.93
CA ARG A 235 -15.38 4.50 -16.33
C ARG A 235 -15.86 3.65 -17.51
N GLU A 236 -14.97 3.04 -18.29
CA GLU A 236 -15.33 2.34 -19.53
C GLU A 236 -16.00 0.96 -19.31
N ARG A 237 -15.90 0.37 -18.11
CA ARG A 237 -16.56 -0.91 -17.78
C ARG A 237 -17.96 -0.80 -17.18
N GLN A 238 -18.54 0.40 -17.15
CA GLN A 238 -19.89 0.60 -16.60
C GLN A 238 -21.03 0.05 -17.48
N GLY A 239 -20.76 -0.31 -18.74
CA GLY A 239 -21.77 -0.77 -19.71
C GLY A 239 -22.19 -2.24 -19.64
N GLU A 240 -21.52 -3.11 -18.87
CA GLU A 240 -21.76 -4.56 -18.87
C GLU A 240 -22.20 -5.11 -17.49
N GLY A 241 -23.03 -4.40 -16.71
CA GLY A 241 -23.57 -4.92 -15.44
C GLY A 241 -22.53 -5.37 -14.38
N ARG A 242 -21.24 -5.19 -14.66
CA ARG A 242 -20.07 -5.47 -13.82
C ARG A 242 -19.47 -4.13 -13.39
N ALA A 243 -20.27 -3.31 -12.72
CA ALA A 243 -19.76 -2.17 -11.97
C ALA A 243 -19.04 -2.69 -10.70
N ARG A 244 -17.80 -3.14 -10.88
CA ARG A 244 -16.85 -3.44 -9.79
C ARG A 244 -15.48 -2.98 -10.26
N GLY A 245 -15.01 -1.79 -9.87
CA GLY A 245 -13.56 -1.52 -9.95
C GLY A 245 -13.01 -0.11 -10.28
N LEU A 246 -12.77 0.80 -9.33
CA LEU A 246 -11.49 1.51 -9.18
C LEU A 246 -10.41 0.48 -8.85
N ALA A 247 -9.95 -0.25 -9.85
CA ALA A 247 -8.88 -1.17 -9.59
C ALA A 247 -7.65 -0.34 -9.17
N LEU A 248 -7.06 -0.67 -8.01
CA LEU A 248 -5.61 -0.89 -8.01
C LEU A 248 -5.38 -2.07 -8.96
N LYS A 249 -5.58 -1.83 -10.26
CA LYS A 249 -4.86 -2.55 -11.29
C LYS A 249 -3.46 -2.02 -11.03
N ALA A 250 -2.70 -2.74 -10.18
CA ALA A 250 -1.44 -3.22 -10.68
C ALA A 250 -1.79 -3.77 -12.06
N ALA A 251 -1.72 -2.91 -13.08
CA ALA A 251 -1.82 -3.34 -14.45
C ALA A 251 -0.61 -4.26 -14.55
N GLU A 252 -0.88 -5.55 -14.39
CA GLU A 252 -0.09 -6.59 -15.00
C GLU A 252 1.35 -6.71 -14.49
N ALA A 253 1.55 -6.71 -13.16
CA ALA A 253 2.49 -7.68 -12.60
C ALA A 253 1.83 -9.09 -12.58
N ARG A 254 1.17 -9.48 -13.68
CA ARG A 254 0.79 -10.86 -13.95
C ARG A 254 1.78 -11.37 -14.98
N VAL A 255 2.58 -12.29 -14.51
CA VAL A 255 3.47 -13.16 -15.28
C VAL A 255 2.61 -13.89 -16.34
N TYR A 256 2.49 -13.34 -17.56
CA TYR A 256 1.81 -13.99 -18.69
C TYR A 256 2.61 -15.15 -19.28
N ALA A 257 2.33 -16.40 -18.90
CA ALA A 257 2.90 -17.56 -19.59
C ALA A 257 2.32 -17.65 -21.00
N TRP A 258 3.17 -17.59 -22.02
CA TRP A 258 2.83 -18.01 -23.38
C TRP A 258 3.45 -19.39 -23.60
N PRO A 259 2.67 -20.46 -23.82
CA PRO A 259 3.22 -21.67 -24.41
C PRO A 259 3.37 -21.44 -25.91
N HIS A 260 4.54 -21.78 -26.42
CA HIS A 260 4.76 -21.95 -27.85
C HIS A 260 3.65 -22.82 -28.45
N GLU A 261 3.09 -22.34 -29.57
CA GLU A 261 2.21 -23.04 -30.53
C GLU A 261 0.75 -23.33 -30.15
N GLY A 262 -0.17 -22.60 -30.82
CA GLY A 262 -1.43 -23.17 -31.33
C GLY A 262 -2.74 -22.96 -30.53
N ARG A 263 -3.59 -22.07 -31.06
CA ARG A 263 -5.06 -21.92 -30.90
C ARG A 263 -5.63 -21.43 -29.55
N GLN A 264 -6.59 -20.50 -29.69
CA GLN A 264 -7.36 -19.84 -28.64
C GLN A 264 -8.45 -20.74 -28.04
N THR A 265 -8.69 -20.60 -26.74
CA THR A 265 -10.04 -20.41 -26.14
C THR A 265 -9.91 -19.86 -24.72
N VAL A 266 -10.72 -18.85 -24.41
CA VAL A 266 -10.88 -18.22 -23.09
C VAL A 266 -12.06 -18.88 -22.38
N THR A 267 -11.88 -19.30 -21.12
CA THR A 267 -13.00 -19.57 -20.23
C THR A 267 -12.79 -18.90 -18.88
N GLN A 268 -13.75 -18.04 -18.55
CA GLN A 268 -13.94 -17.42 -17.25
C GLN A 268 -14.66 -18.44 -16.34
N ALA A 269 -14.15 -18.70 -15.15
CA ALA A 269 -14.88 -19.43 -14.11
C ALA A 269 -15.22 -18.46 -12.97
N ASP A 270 -16.51 -18.44 -12.65
CA ASP A 270 -17.21 -17.50 -11.77
C ASP A 270 -16.93 -17.67 -10.27
N GLY A 271 -17.23 -16.59 -9.53
CA GLY A 271 -17.75 -16.66 -8.17
C GLY A 271 -16.76 -16.39 -7.04
N GLY A 272 -17.02 -15.33 -6.26
CA GLY A 272 -16.43 -15.14 -4.93
C GLY A 272 -16.12 -13.70 -4.57
N HIS A 273 -16.58 -13.27 -3.40
CA HIS A 273 -16.42 -11.95 -2.79
C HIS A 273 -15.00 -11.37 -2.90
N VAL A 274 -14.89 -10.04 -3.14
CA VAL A 274 -13.60 -9.33 -3.13
C VAL A 274 -13.63 -8.32 -2.00
N GLY A 275 -13.20 -8.76 -0.81
CA GLY A 275 -12.59 -7.88 0.19
C GLY A 275 -11.11 -7.65 -0.16
N ILE A 276 -10.43 -6.78 0.56
CA ILE A 276 -8.96 -6.64 0.49
C ILE A 276 -8.35 -8.00 0.84
N PHE A 277 -8.02 -8.81 -0.17
CA PHE A 277 -7.42 -10.12 0.01
C PHE A 277 -5.91 -9.97 0.21
N CYS A 278 -5.48 -10.28 1.43
CA CYS A 278 -4.09 -10.45 1.83
C CYS A 278 -3.61 -11.86 1.44
N MET A 279 -2.51 -11.93 0.69
CA MET A 279 -1.68 -13.14 0.60
C MET A 279 -0.20 -12.75 0.61
N SER A 280 0.44 -12.82 1.78
CA SER A 280 1.72 -13.53 2.00
C SER A 280 2.26 -13.19 3.40
N CYS A 281 2.23 -14.18 4.30
CA CYS A 281 3.05 -14.26 5.50
C CYS A 281 3.27 -15.75 5.77
N LYS A 282 4.28 -16.36 5.13
CA LYS A 282 4.76 -17.68 5.55
C LYS A 282 5.66 -17.50 6.76
N GLY A 283 5.13 -17.80 7.93
CA GLY A 283 5.91 -18.06 9.13
C GLY A 283 5.19 -19.14 9.93
N LYS A 284 5.64 -20.39 9.81
CA LYS A 284 5.60 -21.46 10.83
C LYS A 284 6.03 -22.79 10.24
N SER A 285 7.21 -23.26 10.62
CA SER A 285 7.39 -24.68 10.96
C SER A 285 7.64 -24.74 12.47
N ILE A 286 6.56 -24.84 13.24
CA ILE A 286 6.64 -25.32 14.62
C ILE A 286 6.25 -26.80 14.54
N HIS A 287 7.24 -27.69 14.62
CA HIS A 287 6.97 -29.10 14.88
C HIS A 287 6.34 -29.24 16.27
N SER A 288 5.09 -29.66 16.33
CA SER A 288 4.51 -30.19 17.56
C SER A 288 4.67 -31.72 17.56
N SER A 289 5.66 -32.23 18.29
CA SER A 289 5.66 -33.63 18.73
C SER A 289 4.65 -33.76 19.88
N ARG A 290 3.51 -34.41 19.60
CA ARG A 290 2.65 -34.98 20.64
C ARG A 290 3.03 -36.46 20.77
N GLU A 291 3.95 -36.77 21.66
CA GLU A 291 4.01 -38.10 22.27
C GLU A 291 3.17 -38.10 23.53
N GLY A 292 1.94 -38.62 23.39
CA GLY A 292 1.08 -38.94 24.51
C GLY A 292 1.57 -40.19 25.21
N ARG A 293 1.88 -40.06 26.50
CA ARG A 293 2.07 -41.17 27.43
C ARG A 293 0.75 -41.94 27.54
N HIS A 294 0.74 -43.21 27.15
CA HIS A 294 -0.13 -44.21 27.76
C HIS A 294 0.70 -44.98 28.79
N LYS A 295 0.31 -44.88 30.07
CA LYS A 295 0.78 -45.76 31.14
C LYS A 295 -0.15 -46.97 31.25
N ASN A 296 0.48 -48.13 31.39
CA ASN A 296 0.12 -49.35 32.14
C ASN A 296 -1.22 -50.05 31.85
N MET A 297 -1.15 -51.35 31.52
CA MET A 297 -1.42 -52.47 32.46
C MET A 297 -1.20 -53.84 31.78
N SER A 298 -0.76 -54.81 32.59
CA SER A 298 -0.38 -56.22 32.38
C SER A 298 0.90 -56.51 31.59
#